data_AF-A0A0F8X663-F1
#
_entry.id   AF-A0A0F8X663-F1
#
_cell.length_a   1.000
_cell.length_b   1.000
_cell.length_c   1.000
_cell.angle_alpha   90.00
_cell.angle_beta   90.00
_cell.angle_gamma   90.00
#
_symmetry.space_group_name_H-M   'P 1'
#
loop_
_entity.id
_entity.type
_entity.pdbx_description
1 polymer ?
#
loop_
_entity_poly.entity_id
_entity_poly.type
_entity_poly.pdbx_seq_one_letter_code
_entity_poly.pdbx_strand_id
1 'polypeptide(L)' 'MSDWKAKRFWKDAAVVEVDGGFTVELDGRRVKTPAKRPLTLPTRAMA' A
#
# COMPACT_ATOMS: atom_id res chain seq x y z
N MET A 1 4.77 -24.52 -7.22
CA MET A 1 4.40 -24.10 -5.85
C MET A 1 3.29 -23.07 -6.01
N SER A 2 2.08 -23.61 -6.11
CA SER A 2 0.90 -22.95 -6.65
C SER A 2 -0.03 -22.58 -5.49
N ASP A 3 -0.75 -21.47 -5.64
CA ASP A 3 -1.84 -20.99 -4.77
C ASP A 3 -1.52 -20.35 -3.41
N TRP A 4 -0.39 -19.65 -3.25
CA TRP A 4 -0.37 -18.56 -2.26
C TRP A 4 -1.15 -17.37 -2.82
N LYS A 5 -2.48 -17.39 -2.72
CA LYS A 5 -3.28 -16.19 -2.90
C LYS A 5 -3.16 -15.41 -1.60
N ALA A 6 -2.47 -14.25 -1.62
CA ALA A 6 -2.40 -13.38 -0.46
C ALA A 6 -3.84 -13.04 -0.03
N LYS A 7 -4.30 -13.70 1.04
CA LYS A 7 -5.63 -13.47 1.60
C LYS A 7 -5.69 -12.01 1.98
N ARG A 8 -6.77 -11.32 1.59
CA ARG A 8 -7.03 -9.97 2.08
C ARG A 8 -7.03 -10.03 3.61
N PHE A 9 -6.01 -9.43 4.20
CA PHE A 9 -5.79 -9.42 5.64
C PHE A 9 -6.16 -8.08 6.26
N TRP A 10 -6.59 -7.12 5.45
CA TRP A 10 -6.95 -5.77 5.87
C TRP A 10 -8.44 -5.49 5.67
N LYS A 11 -9.01 -4.66 6.54
CA LYS A 11 -10.41 -4.24 6.45
C LYS A 11 -10.54 -2.93 5.70
N ASP A 12 -9.77 -1.93 6.10
CA ASP A 12 -9.82 -0.56 5.60
C ASP A 12 -8.58 -0.26 4.74
N ALA A 13 -8.79 0.54 3.69
CA ALA A 13 -7.75 1.04 2.81
C ALA A 13 -7.91 2.55 2.68
N ALA A 14 -6.84 3.29 2.97
CA ALA A 14 -6.83 4.74 2.93
C ALA A 14 -5.62 5.24 2.13
N VAL A 15 -5.84 6.30 1.36
CA VAL A 15 -4.75 7.03 0.70
C VAL A 15 -4.32 8.14 1.62
N VAL A 16 -3.03 8.17 1.95
CA VAL A 16 -2.43 9.14 2.86
C VAL A 16 -1.35 9.92 2.12
N GLU A 17 -1.40 11.24 2.23
CA GLU A 17 -0.38 12.12 1.68
C GLU A 17 0.88 12.03 2.55
N VAL A 18 2.03 11.86 1.91
CA VAL A 18 3.34 11.73 2.55
C VAL A 18 4.33 12.66 1.87
N ASP A 19 5.47 12.86 2.51
CA ASP A 19 6.51 13.70 1.93
C ASP A 19 6.98 13.14 0.56
N GLY A 20 6.75 13.90 -0.50
CA GLY A 20 7.04 13.51 -1.88
C GLY A 20 5.95 12.70 -2.61
N GLY A 21 4.72 12.57 -2.09
CA GLY A 21 3.59 12.01 -2.83
C GLY A 21 2.48 11.41 -1.97
N PHE A 22 1.93 10.27 -2.39
CA PHE A 22 0.84 9.55 -1.73
C PHE A 22 1.26 8.12 -1.41
N THR A 23 0.80 7.60 -0.29
CA THR A 23 0.96 6.19 0.08
C THR A 23 -0.40 5.58 0.36
N VAL A 24 -0.46 4.26 0.35
CA VAL A 24 -1.66 3.50 0.74
C VAL A 24 -1.41 2.91 2.11
N GLU A 25 -2.36 3.10 3.00
CA GLU A 25 -2.39 2.47 4.32
C GLU A 25 -3.53 1.45 4.37
N LEU A 26 -3.18 0.24 4.79
CA LEU A 26 -4.11 -0.86 4.99
C LEU A 26 -4.25 -1.09 6.49
N ASP A 27 -5.43 -0.82 7.06
CA ASP A 27 -5.68 -0.77 8.51
C ASP A 27 -4.64 0.10 9.28
N GLY A 28 -4.26 1.24 8.69
CA GLY A 28 -3.24 2.15 9.24
C GLY A 28 -1.79 1.69 9.07
N ARG A 29 -1.53 0.62 8.30
CA ARG A 29 -0.17 0.17 7.96
C ARG A 29 0.19 0.58 6.54
N ARG A 30 1.27 1.35 6.39
CA ARG A 30 1.83 1.73 5.09
C ARG A 30 2.20 0.50 4.27
N VAL A 31 1.68 0.46 3.04
CA VAL A 31 2.01 -0.56 2.05
C VAL A 31 3.47 -0.41 1.66
N LYS A 32 4.12 -1.57 1.51
CA LYS A 32 5.50 -1.67 1.05
C LYS A 32 5.53 -2.43 -0.27
N THR A 33 6.52 -2.12 -1.11
CA THR A 33 6.80 -2.89 -2.31
C THR A 33 7.33 -4.28 -1.94
N PRO A 34 7.33 -5.26 -2.88
CA PRO A 34 7.93 -6.57 -2.64
C PRO A 34 9.41 -6.48 -2.19
N ALA A 35 10.12 -5.43 -2.61
CA ALA A 35 11.48 -5.11 -2.17
C ALA A 35 11.55 -4.45 -0.77
N LYS A 36 10.46 -4.46 0.00
CA LYS A 36 10.31 -3.86 1.34
C LYS A 36 10.53 -2.34 1.40
N ARG A 37 10.43 -1.65 0.27
CA ARG A 37 10.54 -0.18 0.20
C ARG A 37 9.18 0.47 0.47
N PRO A 38 9.14 1.70 1.00
CA PRO A 38 7.90 2.49 1.07
C PRO A 38 7.29 2.62 -0.32
N LEU A 39 5.99 2.37 -0.45
CA LEU A 39 5.26 2.64 -1.69
C LEU A 39 4.81 4.11 -1.67
N THR A 40 5.51 4.95 -2.44
CA THR A 40 5.16 6.35 -2.67
C THR A 40 4.79 6.53 -4.14
N LEU A 41 3.62 7.11 -4.37
CA LEU A 41 3.02 7.33 -5.68
C LEU A 41 2.90 8.84 -5.92
N PRO A 42 3.13 9.33 -7.16
CA PRO A 42 3.16 10.76 -7.45
C PRO A 42 1.77 11.40 -7.47
N THR A 43 0.71 10.61 -7.68
CA THR A 43 -0.66 11.11 -7.82
C THR A 43 -1.63 10.33 -6.95
N ARG A 44 -2.63 11.03 -6.41
CA ARG A 44 -3.68 10.44 -5.58
C ARG A 44 -4.53 9.41 -6.34
N ALA A 45 -4.77 9.62 -7.63
CA ALA A 45 -5.59 8.71 -8.43
C ALA A 45 -4.92 7.35 -8.68
N MET A 46 -3.60 7.28 -8.55
CA MET A 46 -2.81 6.05 -8.71
C MET A 46 -2.63 5.30 -7.38
N ALA A 47 -2.87 5.98 -6.24
CA ALA A 47 -2.82 5.44 -4.89
C ALA A 47 -4.19 4.91 -4.46
#